data_AF-A0A286H004-F1
#
_entry.id   AF-A0A286H004-F1
#
_cell.length_a   1.000
_cell.length_b   1.000
_cell.length_c   1.000
_cell.angle_alpha   90.00
_cell.angle_beta   90.00
_cell.angle_gamma   90.00
#
_symmetry.space_group_name_H-M   'P 1'
#
loop_
_entity.id
_entity.type
_entity.pdbx_description
1 polymer ?
#
loop_
_entity_poly.entity_id
_entity_poly.type
_entity_poly.pdbx_seq_one_letter_code
_entity_poly.pdbx_strand_id
1 'polypeptide(L)'
;MSLAPDERAQVRVQADSAEIDAPLGEAVATVREEGEQVERTWTATDFADGDWEHPDTRPRMRGWLHLFAFFGSIVAGAVLVPLASVQGARAGFSVAIYCVTILGLFGVSALYHRRRWSPRGWKIMKRLDHSMIFLFIAGTYTPFALMAMDEVTGFWVLVGVWAGALAGVTLKLSWPTAPRWVGVPLYIGLGWVAVFVLTDILHFAGVASMVLLAVGGLFYTVGGVAYGIKKPNPWPGTFGYHEVFHAMTIVAAICHYIAVYFAMYNSPFV
;
A
#
# COMPACT_ATOMS: atom_id res chain seq x y z
N MET A 1 -30.98 5.12 -29.95
CA MET A 1 -31.49 3.74 -29.98
C MET A 1 -30.68 2.96 -28.96
N SER A 2 -31.24 2.73 -27.76
CA SER A 2 -30.54 1.99 -26.70
C SER A 2 -30.43 0.54 -27.16
N LEU A 3 -29.22 0.06 -27.42
CA LEU A 3 -29.00 -1.38 -27.59
C LEU A 3 -29.46 -2.04 -26.28
N ALA A 4 -30.33 -3.04 -26.38
CA ALA A 4 -30.64 -3.89 -25.23
C ALA A 4 -29.32 -4.46 -24.69
N PRO A 5 -29.09 -4.45 -23.37
CA PRO A 5 -27.85 -4.97 -22.82
C PRO A 5 -27.69 -6.44 -23.21
N ASP A 6 -26.49 -6.82 -23.67
CA ASP A 6 -26.15 -8.19 -24.08
C ASP A 6 -26.43 -9.15 -22.91
N GLU A 7 -27.40 -10.04 -23.08
CA GLU A 7 -27.81 -11.01 -22.04
C GLU A 7 -26.68 -11.96 -21.65
N ARG A 8 -25.63 -12.08 -22.47
CA ARG A 8 -24.43 -12.87 -22.19
C ARG A 8 -23.33 -12.10 -21.47
N ALA A 9 -23.47 -10.78 -21.30
CA ALA A 9 -22.50 -10.00 -20.55
C ALA A 9 -22.47 -10.48 -19.09
N GLN A 10 -21.28 -10.82 -18.60
CA GLN A 10 -21.07 -11.06 -17.18
C GLN A 10 -21.35 -9.77 -16.42
N VAL A 11 -22.31 -9.83 -15.50
CA VAL A 11 -22.68 -8.71 -14.64
C VAL A 11 -22.70 -9.14 -13.20
N ARG A 12 -22.39 -8.19 -12.32
CA ARG A 12 -22.71 -8.32 -10.91
C ARG A 12 -24.04 -7.68 -10.63
N VAL A 13 -24.93 -8.42 -9.96
CA VAL A 13 -26.26 -7.98 -9.54
C VAL A 13 -26.26 -7.84 -8.02
N GLN A 14 -26.71 -6.69 -7.53
CA GLN A 14 -26.92 -6.45 -6.10
C GLN A 14 -28.44 -6.48 -5.80
N ALA A 15 -28.81 -7.30 -4.82
CA ALA A 15 -30.16 -7.42 -4.26
C ALA A 15 -30.10 -7.30 -2.72
N ASP A 16 -31.25 -7.23 -2.05
CA ASP A 16 -31.35 -6.90 -0.62
C ASP A 16 -30.62 -7.89 0.29
N SER A 17 -30.51 -9.17 -0.10
CA SER A 17 -29.82 -10.19 0.71
C SER A 17 -28.58 -10.81 0.06
N ALA A 18 -28.31 -10.56 -1.24
CA ALA A 18 -27.22 -11.22 -1.96
C ALA A 18 -26.53 -10.38 -3.06
N GLU A 19 -25.27 -10.70 -3.33
CA GLU A 19 -24.54 -10.28 -4.54
C GLU A 19 -24.32 -11.51 -5.44
N ILE A 20 -24.83 -11.48 -6.67
CA ILE A 20 -24.70 -12.59 -7.65
C ILE A 20 -23.82 -12.14 -8.82
N ASP A 21 -22.85 -12.98 -9.20
CA ASP A 21 -22.03 -12.83 -10.43
C ASP A 21 -22.44 -13.93 -11.42
N ALA A 22 -23.17 -13.57 -12.47
CA ALA A 22 -23.54 -14.48 -13.55
C ALA A 22 -23.79 -13.70 -14.86
N PRO A 23 -23.98 -14.37 -16.01
CA PRO A 23 -24.53 -13.71 -17.19
C PRO A 23 -25.80 -12.93 -16.84
N LEU A 24 -25.97 -11.73 -17.40
CA LEU A 24 -27.05 -10.80 -17.03
C LEU A 24 -28.44 -11.44 -17.00
N GLY A 25 -28.76 -12.29 -17.97
CA GLY A 25 -30.04 -13.01 -17.98
C GLY A 25 -30.21 -13.96 -16.77
N GLU A 26 -29.16 -14.71 -16.44
CA GLU A 26 -29.15 -15.69 -15.35
C GLU A 26 -29.19 -15.00 -13.98
N ALA A 27 -28.34 -13.99 -13.76
CA ALA A 27 -28.28 -13.28 -12.49
C ALA A 27 -29.59 -12.54 -12.16
N VAL A 28 -30.22 -11.90 -13.15
CA VAL A 28 -31.52 -11.23 -12.96
C VAL A 28 -32.65 -12.23 -12.74
N ALA A 29 -32.59 -13.40 -13.39
CA ALA A 29 -33.58 -14.48 -13.17
C ALA A 29 -33.49 -15.01 -11.74
N THR A 30 -32.28 -15.31 -11.24
CA THR A 30 -32.08 -15.81 -9.86
C THR A 30 -32.59 -14.83 -8.81
N VAL A 31 -32.25 -13.53 -8.92
CA VAL A 31 -32.74 -12.51 -7.97
C VAL A 31 -34.28 -12.44 -7.98
N ARG A 32 -34.90 -12.54 -9.15
CA ARG A 32 -36.38 -12.52 -9.27
C ARG A 32 -37.04 -13.79 -8.73
N GLU A 33 -36.39 -14.95 -8.88
CA GLU A 33 -36.86 -16.23 -8.31
C GLU A 33 -36.85 -16.20 -6.77
N GLU A 34 -35.89 -15.50 -6.17
CA GLU A 34 -35.83 -15.28 -4.72
C GLU A 34 -36.84 -14.22 -4.23
N GLY A 35 -37.60 -13.61 -5.14
CA GLY A 35 -38.59 -12.57 -4.83
C GLY A 35 -37.98 -11.19 -4.53
N GLU A 36 -36.68 -11.03 -4.77
CA GLU A 36 -35.96 -9.78 -4.55
C GLU A 36 -35.96 -8.90 -5.80
N GLN A 37 -35.73 -7.61 -5.61
CA GLN A 37 -35.56 -6.67 -6.70
C GLN A 37 -34.08 -6.44 -6.98
N VAL A 38 -33.74 -6.43 -8.28
CA VAL A 38 -32.42 -6.01 -8.73
C VAL A 38 -32.28 -4.51 -8.51
N GLU A 39 -31.48 -4.11 -7.51
CA GLU A 39 -31.23 -2.70 -7.25
C GLU A 39 -30.25 -2.09 -8.25
N ARG A 40 -29.23 -2.86 -8.65
CA ARG A 40 -28.19 -2.37 -9.56
C ARG A 40 -27.42 -3.51 -10.23
N THR A 41 -26.97 -3.28 -11.47
CA THR A 41 -26.04 -4.15 -12.19
C THR A 41 -24.76 -3.40 -12.59
N TRP A 42 -23.61 -4.10 -12.60
CA TRP A 42 -22.32 -3.54 -13.05
C TRP A 42 -21.60 -4.48 -14.00
N THR A 43 -20.85 -3.89 -14.92
CA THR A 43 -19.97 -4.52 -15.92
C THR A 43 -18.53 -4.06 -15.75
N ALA A 44 -17.58 -4.71 -16.44
CA ALA A 44 -16.18 -4.29 -16.46
C ALA A 44 -15.98 -2.84 -16.95
N THR A 45 -16.84 -2.35 -17.86
CA THR A 45 -16.75 -0.98 -18.40
C THR A 45 -17.05 0.08 -17.34
N ASP A 46 -17.85 -0.22 -16.31
CA ASP A 46 -18.21 0.73 -15.24
C ASP A 46 -17.02 1.11 -14.35
N PHE A 47 -15.98 0.26 -14.32
CA PHE A 47 -14.73 0.56 -13.62
C PHE A 47 -13.86 1.57 -14.38
N ALA A 48 -13.98 1.62 -15.71
CA ALA A 48 -13.33 2.59 -16.60
C ALA A 48 -11.81 2.76 -16.37
N ASP A 49 -11.11 1.64 -16.16
CA ASP A 49 -9.68 1.61 -15.87
C ASP A 49 -9.03 0.36 -16.50
N GLY A 50 -8.07 0.55 -17.40
CA GLY A 50 -7.40 -0.56 -18.11
C GLY A 50 -6.44 -1.39 -17.24
N ASP A 51 -6.10 -0.89 -16.04
CA ASP A 51 -5.36 -1.64 -15.02
C ASP A 51 -6.30 -2.21 -13.95
N TRP A 52 -7.63 -2.13 -14.14
CA TRP A 52 -8.57 -2.84 -13.27
C TRP A 52 -8.38 -4.34 -13.41
N GLU A 53 -8.21 -5.01 -12.27
CA GLU A 53 -8.19 -6.47 -12.24
C GLU A 53 -9.54 -7.00 -11.77
N HIS A 54 -10.21 -7.76 -12.64
CA HIS A 54 -11.48 -8.41 -12.33
C HIS A 54 -11.28 -9.35 -11.14
N PRO A 55 -12.09 -9.25 -10.06
CA PRO A 55 -11.97 -10.09 -8.86
C PRO A 55 -11.76 -11.58 -9.16
N ASP A 56 -12.44 -12.10 -10.18
CA ASP A 56 -12.39 -13.50 -10.60
C ASP A 56 -11.19 -13.88 -11.47
N THR A 57 -10.42 -12.90 -11.96
CA THR A 57 -9.22 -13.13 -12.78
C THR A 57 -7.92 -12.83 -12.05
N ARG A 58 -7.99 -12.34 -10.81
CA ARG A 58 -6.79 -12.04 -10.01
C ARG A 58 -6.11 -13.33 -9.58
N PRO A 59 -4.78 -13.35 -9.40
CA PRO A 59 -4.09 -14.48 -8.81
C PRO A 59 -4.65 -14.84 -7.42
N ARG A 60 -4.68 -16.14 -7.09
CA ARG A 60 -5.25 -16.66 -5.82
C ARG A 60 -4.68 -15.99 -4.57
N MET A 61 -3.39 -15.63 -4.58
CA MET A 61 -2.71 -15.01 -3.44
C MET A 61 -2.92 -13.49 -3.33
N ARG A 62 -3.71 -12.87 -4.21
CA ARG A 62 -3.91 -11.42 -4.21
C ARG A 62 -4.41 -10.92 -2.85
N GLY A 63 -3.65 -9.98 -2.28
CA GLY A 63 -3.95 -9.33 -0.99
C GLY A 63 -3.67 -10.18 0.26
N TRP A 64 -3.40 -11.49 0.15
CA TRP A 64 -3.17 -12.34 1.34
C TRP A 64 -1.90 -11.97 2.10
N LEU A 65 -0.82 -11.66 1.38
CA LEU A 65 0.44 -11.24 1.99
C LEU A 65 0.27 -10.01 2.88
N HIS A 66 -0.39 -8.97 2.37
CA HIS A 66 -0.67 -7.75 3.15
C HIS A 66 -1.69 -7.99 4.27
N LEU A 67 -2.62 -8.93 4.12
CA LEU A 67 -3.53 -9.30 5.22
C LEU A 67 -2.76 -9.88 6.41
N PHE A 68 -1.84 -10.81 6.18
CA PHE A 68 -1.00 -11.33 7.26
C PHE A 68 -0.06 -10.26 7.83
N ALA A 69 0.52 -9.43 6.95
CA ALA A 69 1.38 -8.33 7.37
C ALA A 69 0.63 -7.27 8.20
N PHE A 70 -0.67 -7.06 7.96
CA PHE A 70 -1.50 -6.16 8.78
C PHE A 70 -1.53 -6.60 10.24
N PHE A 71 -1.85 -7.87 10.52
CA PHE A 71 -1.80 -8.38 11.89
C PHE A 71 -0.38 -8.37 12.47
N GLY A 72 0.62 -8.69 11.65
CA GLY A 72 2.04 -8.54 12.03
C GLY A 72 2.38 -7.11 12.43
N SER A 73 1.88 -6.10 11.72
CA SER A 73 2.14 -4.69 11.99
C SER A 73 1.49 -4.18 13.28
N ILE A 74 0.36 -4.76 13.70
CA ILE A 74 -0.24 -4.49 15.02
C ILE A 74 0.73 -4.93 16.12
N VAL A 75 1.22 -6.16 16.05
CA VAL A 75 2.19 -6.70 17.03
C VAL A 75 3.48 -5.88 16.99
N ALA A 76 3.99 -5.60 15.80
CA ALA A 76 5.20 -4.82 15.60
C ALA A 76 5.09 -3.42 16.25
N GLY A 77 3.96 -2.73 16.06
CA GLY A 77 3.69 -1.43 16.69
C GLY A 77 3.50 -1.52 18.21
N ALA A 78 2.76 -2.52 18.69
CA ALA A 78 2.55 -2.76 20.11
C ALA A 78 3.86 -3.04 20.87
N VAL A 79 4.88 -3.56 20.18
CA VAL A 79 6.22 -3.76 20.74
C VAL A 79 7.09 -2.51 20.59
N LEU A 80 7.18 -1.94 19.39
CA LEU A 80 8.19 -0.92 19.09
C LEU A 80 7.85 0.44 19.70
N VAL A 81 6.57 0.83 19.74
CA VAL A 81 6.15 2.14 20.26
C VAL A 81 6.45 2.27 21.76
N PRO A 82 6.11 1.31 22.64
CA PRO A 82 6.50 1.40 24.05
C PRO A 82 8.01 1.41 24.26
N LEU A 83 8.76 0.57 23.55
CA LEU A 83 10.23 0.55 23.65
C LEU A 83 10.84 1.90 23.27
N ALA A 84 10.38 2.50 22.17
CA ALA A 84 10.80 3.83 21.76
C ALA A 84 10.40 4.90 22.79
N SER A 85 9.21 4.77 23.38
CA SER A 85 8.70 5.74 24.37
C SER A 85 9.51 5.76 25.66
N VAL A 86 10.13 4.63 26.03
CA VAL A 86 11.07 4.55 27.16
C VAL A 86 12.36 5.32 26.88
N GLN A 87 12.82 5.36 25.62
CA GLN A 87 13.98 6.16 25.23
C GLN A 87 13.69 7.65 25.29
N GLY A 88 12.45 8.04 24.99
CA GLY A 88 11.99 9.42 25.16
C GLY A 88 10.76 9.74 24.35
N ALA A 89 10.11 10.87 24.66
CA ALA A 89 8.89 11.30 23.97
C ALA A 89 9.13 11.50 22.46
N ARG A 90 10.30 11.99 22.07
CA ARG A 90 10.71 12.19 20.67
C ARG A 90 10.79 10.85 19.91
N ALA A 91 11.43 9.84 20.50
CA ALA A 91 11.46 8.49 19.96
C ALA A 91 10.06 7.89 19.85
N GLY A 92 9.30 7.87 20.95
CA GLY A 92 7.94 7.32 21.00
C GLY A 92 7.02 7.92 19.94
N PHE A 93 7.00 9.25 19.79
CA PHE A 93 6.20 9.94 18.78
C PHE A 93 6.61 9.57 17.35
N SER A 94 7.91 9.62 17.06
CA SER A 94 8.42 9.34 15.71
C SER A 94 8.13 7.90 15.26
N VAL A 95 8.28 6.94 16.18
CA VAL A 95 7.99 5.52 15.93
C VAL A 95 6.48 5.27 15.85
N ALA A 96 5.66 5.97 16.63
CA ALA A 96 4.20 5.87 16.51
C ALA A 96 3.71 6.28 15.12
N ILE A 97 4.26 7.36 14.53
CA ILE A 97 3.95 7.77 13.15
C ILE A 97 4.33 6.65 12.16
N TYR A 98 5.54 6.11 12.27
CA TYR A 98 5.97 4.97 11.45
C TYR A 98 5.00 3.78 11.58
N CYS A 99 4.68 3.37 12.80
CA CYS A 99 3.80 2.23 13.07
C CYS A 99 2.36 2.43 12.59
N VAL A 100 1.81 3.65 12.66
CA VAL A 100 0.47 3.96 12.11
C VAL A 100 0.48 3.88 10.59
N THR A 101 1.54 4.35 9.94
CA THR A 101 1.60 4.34 8.46
C THR A 101 1.82 2.95 7.88
N ILE A 102 2.65 2.09 8.50
CA ILE A 102 2.79 0.67 8.09
C ILE A 102 1.49 -0.13 8.33
N LEU A 103 0.80 0.12 9.45
CA LEU A 103 -0.51 -0.45 9.75
C LEU A 103 -1.53 -0.04 8.69
N GLY A 104 -1.59 1.25 8.36
CA GLY A 104 -2.47 1.78 7.33
C GLY A 104 -2.16 1.21 5.95
N LEU A 105 -0.88 1.09 5.57
CA LEU A 105 -0.47 0.51 4.29
C LEU A 105 -1.01 -0.91 4.14
N PHE A 106 -0.67 -1.80 5.07
CA PHE A 106 -1.06 -3.20 4.96
C PHE A 106 -2.56 -3.39 5.16
N GLY A 107 -3.19 -2.65 6.07
CA GLY A 107 -4.63 -2.75 6.34
C GLY A 107 -5.48 -2.29 5.15
N VAL A 108 -5.19 -1.10 4.61
CA VAL A 108 -5.91 -0.57 3.44
C VAL A 108 -5.68 -1.46 2.22
N SER A 109 -4.45 -1.94 2.01
CA SER A 109 -4.12 -2.80 0.87
C SER A 109 -4.77 -4.17 0.96
N ALA A 110 -4.77 -4.79 2.14
CA ALA A 110 -5.52 -6.02 2.37
C ALA A 110 -7.01 -5.82 2.09
N LEU A 111 -7.61 -4.76 2.62
CA LEU A 111 -9.03 -4.46 2.42
C LEU A 111 -9.37 -4.18 0.95
N TYR A 112 -8.52 -3.44 0.24
CA TYR A 112 -8.67 -3.16 -1.19
C TYR A 112 -8.69 -4.43 -2.04
N HIS A 113 -7.78 -5.36 -1.76
CA HIS A 113 -7.60 -6.56 -2.57
C HIS A 113 -8.48 -7.74 -2.19
N ARG A 114 -8.81 -7.90 -0.91
CA ARG A 114 -9.56 -9.06 -0.39
C ARG A 114 -11.07 -8.89 -0.53
N ARG A 115 -11.58 -7.65 -0.49
CA ARG A 115 -13.01 -7.38 -0.62
C ARG A 115 -13.42 -7.13 -2.06
N ARG A 116 -14.60 -7.64 -2.42
CA ARG A 116 -15.32 -7.29 -3.65
C ARG A 116 -16.02 -5.95 -3.44
N TRP A 117 -15.81 -5.00 -4.35
CA TRP A 117 -16.31 -3.63 -4.24
C TRP A 117 -17.18 -3.28 -5.44
N SER A 118 -18.22 -2.47 -5.22
CA SER A 118 -18.92 -1.75 -6.29
C SER A 118 -17.95 -0.82 -7.05
N PRO A 119 -18.26 -0.37 -8.28
CA PRO A 119 -17.36 0.50 -9.05
C PRO A 119 -16.92 1.76 -8.29
N ARG A 120 -17.84 2.38 -7.53
CA ARG A 120 -17.52 3.54 -6.69
C ARG A 120 -16.61 3.17 -5.52
N GLY A 121 -16.93 2.09 -4.79
CA GLY A 121 -16.13 1.61 -3.67
C GLY A 121 -14.71 1.23 -4.09
N TRP A 122 -14.58 0.57 -5.24
CA TRP A 122 -13.29 0.20 -5.80
C TRP A 122 -12.42 1.42 -6.12
N LYS A 123 -12.99 2.47 -6.74
CA LYS A 123 -12.26 3.72 -7.02
C LYS A 123 -11.80 4.38 -5.72
N ILE A 124 -12.63 4.40 -4.67
CA ILE A 124 -12.25 4.95 -3.35
C ILE A 124 -11.11 4.14 -2.75
N MET A 125 -11.23 2.82 -2.69
CA MET A 125 -10.21 1.97 -2.09
C MET A 125 -8.90 1.98 -2.88
N LYS A 126 -8.95 2.07 -4.22
CA LYS A 126 -7.76 2.27 -5.06
C LYS A 126 -7.04 3.57 -4.73
N ARG A 127 -7.78 4.65 -4.48
CA ARG A 127 -7.19 5.93 -4.04
C ARG A 127 -6.48 5.77 -2.71
N LEU A 128 -7.15 5.14 -1.74
CA LEU A 128 -6.58 4.95 -0.40
C LEU A 128 -5.34 4.06 -0.45
N ASP A 129 -5.40 2.91 -1.12
CA ASP A 129 -4.29 1.96 -1.25
C ASP A 129 -3.05 2.61 -1.88
N HIS A 130 -3.22 3.29 -3.02
CA HIS A 130 -2.12 3.98 -3.69
C HIS A 130 -1.59 5.20 -2.93
N SER A 131 -2.44 5.88 -2.15
CA SER A 131 -2.04 7.00 -1.29
C SER A 131 -1.24 6.55 -0.08
N MET A 132 -1.57 5.38 0.50
CA MET A 132 -0.86 4.86 1.66
C MET A 132 0.61 4.58 1.38
N ILE A 133 0.99 4.26 0.13
CA ILE A 133 2.40 4.10 -0.26
C ILE A 133 3.18 5.39 0.00
N PHE A 134 2.64 6.56 -0.40
CA PHE A 134 3.27 7.86 -0.16
C PHE A 134 3.39 8.19 1.34
N LEU A 135 2.31 7.99 2.08
CA LEU A 135 2.28 8.25 3.53
C LEU A 135 3.22 7.34 4.29
N PHE A 136 3.33 6.06 3.89
CA PHE A 136 4.24 5.11 4.48
C PHE A 136 5.71 5.42 4.20
N ILE A 137 6.04 5.89 2.99
CA ILE A 137 7.39 6.39 2.70
C ILE A 137 7.74 7.52 3.69
N ALA A 138 6.91 8.57 3.79
CA ALA A 138 7.15 9.67 4.73
C ALA A 138 7.16 9.23 6.21
N GLY A 139 6.27 8.32 6.59
CA GLY A 139 6.24 7.71 7.92
C GLY A 139 7.52 6.97 8.27
N THR A 140 8.12 6.28 7.31
CA THR A 140 9.41 5.58 7.46
C THR A 140 10.57 6.53 7.70
N TYR A 141 10.58 7.71 7.05
CA TYR A 141 11.60 8.73 7.28
C TYR A 141 11.52 9.37 8.67
N THR A 142 10.32 9.46 9.25
CA THR A 142 10.07 10.18 10.50
C THR A 142 10.99 9.75 11.66
N PRO A 143 11.13 8.47 12.01
CA PRO A 143 12.05 8.05 13.07
C PRO A 143 13.52 8.37 12.77
N PHE A 144 13.98 8.21 11.54
CA PHE A 144 15.37 8.56 11.19
C PHE A 144 15.60 10.07 11.20
N ALA A 145 14.65 10.86 10.73
CA ALA A 145 14.77 12.31 10.73
C ALA A 145 14.81 12.89 12.16
N LEU A 146 14.12 12.25 13.10
CA LEU A 146 14.07 12.71 14.48
C LEU A 146 15.16 12.08 15.37
N MET A 147 15.72 10.92 15.02
CA MET A 147 16.68 10.19 15.86
C MET A 147 18.05 9.93 15.19
N ALA A 148 18.24 10.19 13.90
CA ALA A 148 19.46 9.81 13.19
C ALA A 148 20.10 10.95 12.40
N MET A 149 19.77 12.20 12.74
CA MET A 149 20.35 13.40 12.14
C MET A 149 20.14 14.61 13.06
N ASP A 150 20.92 15.67 12.85
CA ASP A 150 20.73 16.94 13.55
C ASP A 150 19.38 17.58 13.23
N GLU A 151 18.96 18.54 14.05
CA GLU A 151 17.62 19.12 13.97
C GLU A 151 17.34 19.84 12.64
N VAL A 152 18.34 20.49 12.04
CA VAL A 152 18.17 21.25 10.80
C VAL A 152 18.01 20.28 9.63
N THR A 153 18.89 19.29 9.54
CA THR A 153 18.82 18.25 8.51
C THR A 153 17.52 17.46 8.64
N GLY A 154 17.17 17.02 9.86
CA GLY A 154 15.93 16.32 10.16
C GLY A 154 14.68 17.09 9.76
N PHE A 155 14.65 18.39 10.05
CA PHE A 155 13.55 19.26 9.64
C PHE A 155 13.37 19.29 8.12
N TRP A 156 14.44 19.52 7.36
CA TRP A 156 14.34 19.62 5.90
C TRP A 156 14.00 18.28 5.23
N VAL A 157 14.52 17.16 5.77
CA VAL A 157 14.13 15.82 5.32
C VAL A 157 12.63 15.62 5.55
N LEU A 158 12.12 15.90 6.75
CA LEU A 158 10.69 15.78 7.07
C LEU A 158 9.81 16.63 6.16
N VAL A 159 10.16 17.91 5.97
CA VAL A 159 9.44 18.82 5.07
C VAL A 159 9.41 18.24 3.66
N GLY A 160 10.56 17.81 3.13
CA GLY A 160 10.66 17.26 1.78
C GLY A 160 9.81 16.00 1.59
N VAL A 161 9.94 15.02 2.48
CA VAL A 161 9.26 13.72 2.33
C VAL A 161 7.76 13.82 2.59
N TRP A 162 7.31 14.62 3.57
CA TRP A 162 5.89 14.83 3.82
C TRP A 162 5.23 15.72 2.77
N ALA A 163 5.90 16.77 2.27
CA ALA A 163 5.39 17.55 1.15
C ALA A 163 5.27 16.69 -0.13
N GLY A 164 6.29 15.88 -0.43
CA GLY A 164 6.25 14.92 -1.52
C GLY A 164 5.12 13.89 -1.35
N ALA A 165 4.91 13.39 -0.13
CA ALA A 165 3.81 12.47 0.15
C ALA A 165 2.44 13.12 -0.04
N LEU A 166 2.23 14.35 0.45
CA LEU A 166 0.99 15.09 0.27
C LEU A 166 0.70 15.40 -1.21
N ALA A 167 1.74 15.76 -1.98
CA ALA A 167 1.63 15.93 -3.43
C ALA A 167 1.22 14.61 -4.11
N GLY A 168 1.84 13.50 -3.72
CA GLY A 168 1.51 12.16 -4.22
C GLY A 168 0.09 11.70 -3.87
N VAL A 169 -0.35 11.92 -2.63
CA VAL A 169 -1.74 11.67 -2.18
C VAL A 169 -2.71 12.50 -3.00
N THR A 170 -2.43 13.80 -3.17
CA THR A 170 -3.26 14.70 -3.98
C THR A 170 -3.37 14.21 -5.42
N LEU A 171 -2.27 13.77 -6.03
CA LEU A 171 -2.28 13.17 -7.36
C LEU A 171 -3.21 11.96 -7.44
N LYS A 172 -3.17 11.04 -6.45
CA LYS A 172 -4.04 9.85 -6.44
C LYS A 172 -5.50 10.18 -6.12
N LEU A 173 -5.76 11.20 -5.32
CA LEU A 173 -7.11 11.72 -5.06
C LEU A 173 -7.70 12.51 -6.23
N SER A 174 -6.88 13.10 -7.09
CA SER A 174 -7.35 13.79 -8.30
C SER A 174 -7.43 12.84 -9.51
N TRP A 175 -6.49 11.91 -9.63
CA TRP A 175 -6.36 11.01 -10.77
C TRP A 175 -6.15 9.54 -10.33
N PRO A 176 -7.23 8.83 -9.96
CA PRO A 176 -7.13 7.47 -9.40
C PRO A 176 -6.75 6.42 -10.44
N THR A 177 -7.10 6.68 -11.71
CA THR A 177 -6.80 5.85 -12.87
C THR A 177 -5.46 6.22 -13.52
N ALA A 178 -4.65 7.06 -12.86
CA ALA A 178 -3.31 7.41 -13.33
C ALA A 178 -2.52 6.12 -13.59
N PRO A 179 -1.88 6.01 -14.77
CA PRO A 179 -1.18 4.79 -15.14
C PRO A 179 0.01 4.56 -14.18
N ARG A 180 0.32 3.29 -13.94
CA ARG A 180 1.37 2.88 -12.98
C ARG A 180 2.74 3.53 -13.25
N TRP A 181 3.08 3.84 -14.50
CA TRP A 181 4.35 4.48 -14.87
C TRP A 181 4.47 5.91 -14.34
N VAL A 182 3.37 6.57 -13.97
CA VAL A 182 3.42 7.86 -13.26
C VAL A 182 3.67 7.63 -11.77
N GLY A 183 2.97 6.66 -11.16
CA GLY A 183 3.08 6.41 -9.72
C GLY A 183 4.42 5.82 -9.29
N VAL A 184 4.88 4.77 -9.98
CA VAL A 184 6.09 4.01 -9.59
C VAL A 184 7.34 4.88 -9.48
N PRO A 185 7.68 5.73 -10.48
CA PRO A 185 8.84 6.62 -10.35
C PRO A 185 8.70 7.63 -9.22
N LEU A 186 7.50 8.12 -8.92
CA LEU A 186 7.29 9.03 -7.79
C LEU A 186 7.51 8.35 -6.45
N TYR A 187 7.04 7.10 -6.28
CA TYR A 187 7.30 6.31 -5.08
C TYR A 187 8.81 6.05 -4.90
N ILE A 188 9.49 5.62 -5.96
CA ILE A 188 10.92 5.34 -5.92
C ILE A 188 11.71 6.63 -5.66
N GLY A 189 11.42 7.71 -6.39
CA GLY A 189 12.09 8.99 -6.21
C GLY A 189 11.96 9.54 -4.79
N LEU A 190 10.75 9.52 -4.22
CA LEU A 190 10.53 9.92 -2.83
C LEU A 190 11.25 8.99 -1.85
N GLY A 191 11.23 7.68 -2.12
CA GLY A 191 11.91 6.66 -1.31
C GLY A 191 13.43 6.77 -1.30
N TRP A 192 14.04 7.44 -2.29
CA TRP A 192 15.50 7.59 -2.41
C TRP A 192 16.06 8.88 -1.80
N VAL A 193 15.22 9.72 -1.17
CA VAL A 193 15.69 10.91 -0.41
C VAL A 193 16.74 10.56 0.65
N ALA A 194 16.68 9.35 1.22
CA ALA A 194 17.62 8.83 2.21
C ALA A 194 19.07 8.83 1.73
N VAL A 195 19.32 8.73 0.42
CA VAL A 195 20.68 8.73 -0.14
C VAL A 195 21.44 10.00 0.23
N PHE A 196 20.74 11.14 0.35
CA PHE A 196 21.36 12.42 0.71
C PHE A 196 21.75 12.52 2.19
N VAL A 197 21.30 11.59 3.03
CA VAL A 197 21.52 11.58 4.49
C VAL A 197 22.09 10.25 5.00
N LEU A 198 22.68 9.43 4.11
CA LEU A 198 23.27 8.15 4.49
C LEU A 198 24.45 8.31 5.46
N THR A 199 25.21 9.40 5.34
CA THR A 199 26.32 9.70 6.26
C THR A 199 25.82 9.95 7.68
N ASP A 200 24.73 10.69 7.84
CA ASP A 200 24.13 10.94 9.16
C ASP A 200 23.58 9.65 9.76
N ILE A 201 22.86 8.86 8.95
CA ILE A 201 22.35 7.55 9.37
C ILE A 201 23.49 6.63 9.80
N LEU A 202 24.60 6.60 9.08
CA LEU A 202 25.77 5.79 9.44
C LEU A 202 26.36 6.23 10.79
N HIS A 203 26.55 7.53 10.99
CA HIS A 203 27.17 8.07 12.20
C HIS A 203 26.27 7.99 13.43
N PHE A 204 24.97 8.23 13.28
CA PHE A 204 24.04 8.37 14.42
C PHE A 204 23.16 7.15 14.65
N ALA A 205 22.75 6.42 13.61
CA ALA A 205 21.95 5.20 13.75
C ALA A 205 22.80 3.91 13.63
N GLY A 206 24.04 4.03 13.18
CA GLY A 206 25.00 2.93 13.09
C GLY A 206 24.92 2.10 11.81
N VAL A 207 25.95 1.28 11.59
CA VAL A 207 26.13 0.45 10.38
C VAL A 207 24.95 -0.48 10.13
N ALA A 208 24.43 -1.12 11.19
CA ALA A 208 23.31 -2.05 11.06
C ALA A 208 22.07 -1.36 10.48
N SER A 209 21.69 -0.19 11.01
CA SER A 209 20.57 0.61 10.51
C SER A 209 20.76 1.03 9.06
N MET A 210 21.96 1.50 8.70
CA MET A 210 22.29 1.90 7.33
C MET A 210 22.15 0.72 6.35
N VAL A 211 22.73 -0.45 6.67
CA VAL A 211 22.67 -1.63 5.80
C VAL A 211 21.24 -2.12 5.62
N LEU A 212 20.47 -2.20 6.72
CA LEU A 212 19.07 -2.61 6.66
C LEU A 212 18.21 -1.63 5.87
N LEU A 213 18.45 -0.32 6.00
CA LEU A 213 17.79 0.70 5.19
C LEU A 213 18.11 0.54 3.70
N ALA A 214 19.39 0.35 3.36
CA ALA A 214 19.84 0.17 1.99
C ALA A 214 19.24 -1.10 1.36
N VAL A 215 19.31 -2.24 2.07
CA VAL A 215 18.72 -3.51 1.62
C VAL A 215 17.21 -3.40 1.47
N GLY A 216 16.51 -2.80 2.44
CA GLY A 216 15.07 -2.55 2.34
C GLY A 216 14.71 -1.62 1.18
N GLY A 217 15.49 -0.56 0.95
CA GLY A 217 15.31 0.37 -0.18
C GLY A 217 15.50 -0.31 -1.54
N LEU A 218 16.46 -1.24 -1.63
CA LEU A 218 16.62 -2.08 -2.83
C LEU A 218 15.42 -3.00 -3.03
N PHE A 219 14.90 -3.63 -1.98
CA PHE A 219 13.69 -4.45 -2.09
C PHE A 219 12.47 -3.64 -2.54
N TYR A 220 12.24 -2.43 -2.00
CA TYR A 220 11.19 -1.55 -2.50
C TYR A 220 11.37 -1.19 -3.98
N THR A 221 12.61 -0.91 -4.39
CA THR A 221 12.93 -0.56 -5.78
C THR A 221 12.66 -1.74 -6.71
N VAL A 222 13.17 -2.94 -6.38
CA VAL A 222 12.95 -4.16 -7.17
C VAL A 222 11.47 -4.50 -7.25
N GLY A 223 10.74 -4.42 -6.13
CA GLY A 223 9.30 -4.63 -6.09
C GLY A 223 8.54 -3.62 -6.96
N GLY A 224 8.87 -2.33 -6.84
CA GLY A 224 8.24 -1.25 -7.60
C GLY A 224 8.49 -1.39 -9.11
N VAL A 225 9.71 -1.77 -9.50
CA VAL A 225 10.05 -2.07 -10.90
C VAL A 225 9.25 -3.27 -11.40
N ALA A 226 9.22 -4.38 -10.65
CA ALA A 226 8.44 -5.57 -11.01
C ALA A 226 6.94 -5.24 -11.22
N TYR A 227 6.39 -4.40 -10.34
CA TYR A 227 5.02 -3.89 -10.46
C TYR A 227 4.81 -3.02 -11.70
N GLY A 228 5.75 -2.11 -11.98
CA GLY A 228 5.73 -1.24 -13.14
C GLY A 228 5.75 -2.00 -14.47
N ILE A 229 6.62 -3.01 -14.59
CA ILE A 229 6.81 -3.77 -15.83
C ILE A 229 5.88 -4.98 -15.99
N LYS A 230 5.04 -5.29 -15.00
CA LYS A 230 4.12 -6.46 -14.97
C LYS A 230 4.82 -7.83 -15.03
N LYS A 231 6.05 -7.92 -14.52
CA LYS A 231 6.87 -9.15 -14.52
C LYS A 231 7.76 -9.22 -13.27
N PRO A 232 8.17 -10.42 -12.81
CA PRO A 232 7.86 -11.74 -13.35
C PRO A 232 6.47 -12.25 -12.94
N ASN A 233 6.01 -13.36 -13.51
CA ASN A 233 4.83 -14.11 -13.05
C ASN A 233 5.26 -15.52 -12.64
N PRO A 234 5.80 -15.70 -11.42
CA PRO A 234 6.44 -16.95 -11.00
C PRO A 234 5.50 -18.16 -11.05
N TRP A 235 4.23 -17.97 -10.68
CA TRP A 235 3.21 -19.02 -10.71
C TRP A 235 1.90 -18.45 -11.28
N PRO A 236 1.70 -18.54 -12.60
CA PRO A 236 0.50 -18.03 -13.26
C PRO A 236 -0.80 -18.50 -12.59
N GLY A 237 -1.74 -17.58 -12.38
CA GLY A 237 -3.02 -17.83 -11.68
C GLY A 237 -2.94 -17.89 -10.15
N THR A 238 -1.76 -18.02 -9.55
CA THR A 238 -1.60 -18.10 -8.09
C THR A 238 -0.76 -16.96 -7.53
N PHE A 239 0.41 -16.70 -8.11
CA PHE A 239 1.40 -15.72 -7.67
C PHE A 239 2.04 -15.01 -8.87
N GLY A 240 1.70 -13.73 -9.07
CA GLY A 240 2.17 -12.90 -10.18
C GLY A 240 3.07 -11.75 -9.72
N TYR A 241 3.33 -10.82 -10.65
CA TYR A 241 4.19 -9.65 -10.42
C TYR A 241 3.72 -8.76 -9.25
N HIS A 242 2.41 -8.73 -8.99
CA HIS A 242 1.83 -7.92 -7.92
C HIS A 242 2.08 -8.56 -6.55
N GLU A 243 2.01 -9.90 -6.47
CA GLU A 243 2.37 -10.64 -5.27
C GLU A 243 3.88 -10.56 -5.00
N VAL A 244 4.72 -10.52 -6.04
CA VAL A 244 6.15 -10.20 -5.91
C VAL A 244 6.32 -8.82 -5.28
N PHE A 245 5.61 -7.80 -5.78
CA PHE A 245 5.63 -6.46 -5.20
C PHE A 245 5.22 -6.44 -3.73
N HIS A 246 4.13 -7.12 -3.36
CA HIS A 246 3.71 -7.25 -1.96
C HIS A 246 4.77 -7.95 -1.10
N ALA A 247 5.35 -9.04 -1.58
CA ALA A 247 6.39 -9.76 -0.85
C ALA A 247 7.63 -8.88 -0.60
N MET A 248 8.11 -8.19 -1.63
CA MET A 248 9.24 -7.26 -1.50
C MET A 248 8.92 -6.10 -0.55
N THR A 249 7.70 -5.58 -0.59
CA THR A 249 7.23 -4.53 0.32
C THR A 249 7.28 -4.99 1.78
N ILE A 250 6.85 -6.22 2.06
CA ILE A 250 6.91 -6.80 3.41
C ILE A 250 8.35 -6.99 3.88
N VAL A 251 9.21 -7.58 3.04
CA VAL A 251 10.63 -7.78 3.40
C VAL A 251 11.33 -6.45 3.66
N ALA A 252 11.07 -5.45 2.81
CA ALA A 252 11.60 -4.10 3.00
C ALA A 252 11.09 -3.45 4.30
N ALA A 253 9.79 -3.58 4.60
CA ALA A 253 9.21 -3.05 5.83
C ALA A 253 9.77 -3.73 7.08
N ILE A 254 10.06 -5.04 7.04
CA ILE A 254 10.76 -5.75 8.11
C ILE A 254 12.18 -5.19 8.29
N CYS A 255 12.93 -5.00 7.19
CA CYS A 255 14.27 -4.42 7.26
C CYS A 255 14.23 -3.02 7.91
N HIS A 256 13.30 -2.18 7.49
CA HIS A 256 13.15 -0.82 8.00
C HIS A 256 12.67 -0.79 9.45
N TYR A 257 11.77 -1.70 9.85
CA TYR A 257 11.38 -1.88 11.24
C TYR A 257 12.58 -2.19 12.15
N ILE A 258 13.42 -3.14 11.73
CA ILE A 258 14.63 -3.52 12.47
C ILE A 258 15.65 -2.38 12.46
N ALA A 259 15.77 -1.63 11.35
CA ALA A 259 16.63 -0.45 11.30
C ALA A 259 16.18 0.65 12.28
N VAL A 260 14.87 0.89 12.41
CA VAL A 260 14.32 1.83 13.41
C VAL A 260 14.60 1.35 14.84
N TYR A 261 14.50 0.04 15.08
CA TYR A 261 14.91 -0.56 16.36
C TYR A 261 16.38 -0.26 16.67
N PHE A 262 17.32 -0.46 15.75
CA PHE A 262 18.72 -0.12 16.03
C PHE A 262 18.95 1.39 16.17
N ALA A 263 18.26 2.20 15.37
CA ALA A 263 18.39 3.65 15.43
C ALA A 263 18.02 4.21 16.81
N MET A 264 16.96 3.73 17.45
CA MET A 264 16.54 4.25 18.77
C MET A 264 17.50 3.90 19.93
N TYR A 265 18.39 2.92 19.78
CA TYR A 265 19.39 2.58 20.80
C TYR A 265 20.77 3.18 20.53
N ASN A 266 21.06 3.55 19.28
CA ASN A 266 22.34 4.17 18.90
C ASN A 266 22.27 5.70 18.87
N SER A 267 21.05 6.25 18.74
CA SER A 267 20.82 7.68 18.58
C SER A 267 21.33 8.49 19.78
N PRO A 268 22.09 9.57 19.55
CA PRO A 268 22.44 10.52 20.59
C PRO A 268 21.35 11.59 20.85
N PHE A 269 20.20 11.51 20.17
CA PHE A 269 19.15 12.54 20.18
C PHE A 269 17.90 12.15 20.98
N VAL A 270 17.95 11.02 21.69
CA VAL A 270 16.86 10.47 22.51
C VAL A 270 17.33 10.27 23.94
#